data_AF-A0A3N5ZW68-F1
#
_entry.id   AF-A0A3N5ZW68-F1
#
_cell.length_a   1.000
_cell.length_b   1.000
_cell.length_c   1.000
_cell.angle_alpha   90.00
_cell.angle_beta   90.00
_cell.angle_gamma   90.00
#
_symmetry.space_group_name_H-M   'P 1'
#
loop_
_entity.id
_entity.type
_entity.pdbx_description
1 polymer ?
#
loop_
_entity_poly.entity_id
_entity_poly.type
_entity_poly.pdbx_seq_one_letter_code
_entity_poly.pdbx_strand_id
1 'polypeptide(L)' 'MIERRRSRVHGWGVFATKPINKNKRIVHYAGEKITHKQSLEREWRYLKKGHIWCFR' A
#
# COMPACT_ATOMS: atom_id res chain seq x y z
N MET A 1 10.08 10.85 8.06
CA MET A 1 9.11 10.13 8.93
C MET A 1 9.02 8.69 8.50
N ILE A 2 8.91 8.44 7.20
CA ILE A 2 9.02 7.11 6.62
C ILE A 2 10.12 7.09 5.55
N GLU A 3 10.63 5.90 5.27
CA GLU A 3 11.60 5.65 4.20
C GLU A 3 11.31 4.31 3.51
N ARG A 4 11.66 4.21 2.22
CA ARG A 4 11.48 2.97 1.44
C ARG A 4 12.78 2.17 1.44
N ARG A 5 12.71 0.90 1.84
CA ARG A 5 13.84 -0.04 1.85
C ARG A 5 13.40 -1.43 1.42
N ARG A 6 14.35 -2.33 1.11
CA ARG A 6 14.01 -3.74 0.83
C ARG A 6 13.41 -4.39 2.08
N SER A 7 12.27 -5.05 1.91
CA SER A 7 11.66 -5.81 2.99
C SER A 7 12.45 -7.10 3.21
N ARG A 8 12.59 -7.51 4.48
CA ARG A 8 13.18 -8.81 4.83
C ARG A 8 12.27 -9.99 4.48
N VAL A 9 10.99 -9.74 4.20
CA VAL A 9 10.02 -10.76 3.82
C VAL A 9 9.93 -10.87 2.29
N HIS A 10 9.47 -9.81 1.62
CA HIS A 10 9.33 -9.80 0.16
C HIS A 10 9.26 -8.38 -0.40
N GLY A 11 9.94 -8.12 -1.53
CA GLY A 11 9.86 -6.86 -2.26
C GLY A 11 10.32 -5.62 -1.49
N TRP A 12 9.50 -4.57 -1.52
CA TRP A 12 9.76 -3.28 -0.87
C TRP A 12 8.89 -3.11 0.37
N GLY A 13 9.45 -2.47 1.40
CA GLY A 13 8.75 -2.05 2.61
C GLY A 13 8.95 -0.56 2.88
N VAL A 14 8.08 -0.03 3.74
CA VAL A 14 8.15 1.35 4.23
C VAL A 14 8.40 1.30 5.74
N PHE A 15 9.46 1.97 6.20
CA PHE A 15 9.94 1.90 7.57
C PHE A 15 9.86 3.27 8.24
N ALA A 16 9.56 3.32 9.54
CA ALA A 16 9.55 4.55 10.31
C ALA A 16 11.00 5.00 10.59
N THR A 17 11.28 6.28 10.37
CA THR A 17 12.61 6.87 10.62
C THR A 17 12.74 7.50 12.01
N LYS A 18 11.66 7.52 12.78
CA LYS A 18 11.54 8.16 14.11
C LYS A 18 10.52 7.40 14.96
N PRO A 19 10.59 7.47 16.30
CA PRO A 19 9.57 6.89 17.19
C PRO A 19 8.15 7.44 16.90
N ILE A 20 7.13 6.59 17.09
CA ILE A 20 5.72 6.90 16.84
C ILE A 20 4.92 6.53 18.09
N ASN A 21 4.27 7.52 18.70
CA ASN A 21 3.38 7.31 19.85
C ASN A 21 2.11 6.56 19.45
N LYS A 22 1.49 5.87 20.42
CA LYS A 22 0.20 5.19 20.24
C LYS A 22 -0.86 6.16 19.69
N ASN A 23 -1.72 5.67 18.80
CA ASN A 23 -2.82 6.41 18.15
C ASN A 23 -2.39 7.60 17.26
N LYS A 24 -1.09 7.76 16.97
CA LYS A 24 -0.63 8.78 16.05
C LYS A 24 -0.98 8.40 14.61
N ARG A 25 -1.63 9.31 13.87
CA ARG A 25 -1.82 9.16 12.42
C ARG A 25 -0.45 9.16 11.72
N ILE A 26 -0.16 8.11 10.96
CA ILE A 26 1.17 7.90 10.35
C ILE A 26 1.19 8.37 8.89
N VAL A 27 0.30 7.81 8.07
CA VAL A 27 0.17 8.12 6.64
C VAL A 27 -1.28 8.22 6.24
N HIS A 28 -1.54 8.97 5.17
CA HIS A 28 -2.78 8.86 4.42
C HIS A 28 -2.51 7.92 3.23
N TYR A 29 -3.33 6.88 3.08
CA TYR A 29 -3.24 5.98 1.93
C TYR A 29 -3.83 6.70 0.71
N ALA A 30 -2.97 7.40 -0.02
CA ALA A 30 -3.37 8.10 -1.23
C ALA A 30 -3.62 7.08 -2.37
N GLY A 31 -4.45 7.48 -3.32
CA GLY A 31 -4.77 6.66 -4.48
C GLY A 31 -5.77 7.35 -5.39
N GLU A 32 -5.98 6.75 -6.56
CA GLU A 32 -7.02 7.16 -7.50
C GLU A 32 -8.38 6.66 -7.00
N LYS A 33 -9.36 7.56 -6.90
CA LYS A 33 -10.75 7.17 -6.62
C LYS A 33 -11.36 6.63 -7.91
N ILE A 34 -11.73 5.35 -7.89
CA ILE A 34 -12.29 4.65 -9.04
C ILE A 34 -13.61 3.97 -8.65
N THR A 35 -14.42 3.66 -9.66
CA THR A 35 -15.65 2.88 -9.46
C THR A 35 -15.33 1.43 -9.09
N HIS A 36 -16.30 0.75 -8.48
CA HIS A 36 -16.16 -0.67 -8.13
C HIS A 36 -15.88 -1.55 -9.37
N LYS A 37 -16.54 -1.26 -10.51
CA LYS A 37 -16.31 -1.97 -11.77
C LYS A 37 -14.85 -1.84 -12.25
N GLN A 38 -14.29 -0.63 -12.21
CA GLN A 38 -12.89 -0.39 -12.56
C GLN A 38 -11.92 -1.07 -11.58
N SER A 39 -12.27 -1.14 -10.28
CA SER A 39 -11.48 -1.87 -9.29
C SER A 39 -11.38 -3.33 -9.68
N LEU A 40 -12.51 -4.01 -9.92
CA LEU A 40 -12.54 -5.42 -10.32
C LEU A 40 -11.61 -5.70 -11.52
N GLU A 41 -11.70 -4.90 -12.59
CA GLU A 41 -10.85 -5.05 -13.77
C GLU A 41 -9.35 -4.83 -13.48
N ARG A 42 -9.00 -3.91 -12.58
CA ARG A 42 -7.60 -3.68 -12.15
C ARG A 42 -7.09 -4.82 -11.27
N GLU A 43 -7.90 -5.30 -10.34
CA GLU A 43 -7.58 -6.40 -9.43
C GLU A 43 -7.26 -7.68 -10.21
N TRP A 44 -8.11 -8.05 -11.18
CA TRP A 44 -7.84 -9.18 -12.07
C TRP A 44 -6.49 -9.08 -12.80
N ARG A 45 -6.09 -7.87 -13.22
CA ARG A 45 -4.79 -7.64 -13.87
C ARG A 45 -3.62 -7.71 -12.89
N TYR A 46 -3.79 -7.20 -11.67
CA TYR A 46 -2.76 -7.20 -10.64
C TYR A 46 -2.52 -8.60 -10.09
N LEU A 47 -3.57 -9.40 -9.88
CA LEU A 47 -3.47 -10.77 -9.39
C LEU A 47 -2.68 -11.68 -10.34
N LYS A 48 -2.76 -11.47 -11.66
CA LYS A 48 -1.90 -12.15 -12.65
C LYS A 48 -0.40 -11.92 -12.43
N LYS A 49 -0.04 -10.83 -11.74
CA LYS A 49 1.34 -10.47 -11.36
C LYS A 49 1.68 -10.81 -9.91
N GLY A 50 0.77 -11.47 -9.19
CA GLY A 50 0.96 -11.89 -7.80
C GLY A 50 0.84 -10.76 -6.77
N HIS A 51 0.16 -9.66 -7.09
CA HIS A 51 -0.02 -8.55 -6.16
C HIS A 51 -1.42 -7.90 -6.26
N ILE A 52 -1.85 -7.17 -5.24
CA ILE A 52 -3.15 -6.49 -5.19
C ILE A 52 -2.97 -5.11 -4.54
N TRP A 53 -3.53 -4.06 -5.15
CA TRP A 53 -3.32 -2.65 -4.74
C TRP A 53 -4.60 -1.81 -4.74
N CYS A 54 -5.76 -2.46 -4.77
CA CYS A 54 -7.05 -1.80 -4.63
C CYS A 54 -7.59 -2.04 -3.22
N PHE A 55 -8.16 -1.00 -2.63
CA PHE A 55 -8.69 -1.00 -1.26
C PHE A 55 -10.06 -0.32 -1.28
N ARG A 56 -11.03 -0.91 -0.58
CA ARG A 56 -12.41 -0.42 -0.49
C ARG A 56 -12.66 0.27 0.84
#